data_AF-A0A6A6BAR0-F1
#
_entry.id   AF-A0A6A6BAR0-F1
#
_cell.length_a   1.000
_cell.length_b   1.000
_cell.length_c   1.000
_cell.angle_alpha   90.00
_cell.angle_beta   90.00
_cell.angle_gamma   90.00
#
_symmetry.space_group_name_H-M   'P 1'
#
loop_
_entity.id
_entity.type
_entity.pdbx_description
1 polymer ?
#
loop_
_entity_poly.entity_id
_entity_poly.type
_entity_poly.pdbx_seq_one_letter_code
_entity_poly.pdbx_strand_id
1 'polypeptide(L)'
;MSQFYLPSSQTPSSSASAASASAPASDDDDTTLPYPHPLPRSDFAAPPAAFSASTYLSSLSHRHQTLADLRADLRARSQQITRELLDLVNANYADFLSLGQALQGGEERVEEVRVGLLGLRGAVGDVRGVVGGRESELSELLEEREEVRRLRGLGGALLEVERRVGELEAGLLLVGQLQGQNLQQQNQQQKQRQGKNAGTNSADDSDDDLDDNSSASDSDDDDDDDDALLSGSVPLTRLRRLVQQYLGVKQLTARIGPAHPFLVAQEPRILKVRNTLLLDLGVALKQARAAGVPGRERVLRLMQAYADMDESAEAVKVLREVGGGKRK
;
A
#
# COMPACT_ATOMS: atom_id res chain seq x y z
N MET A 1 40.45 -7.08 -20.94
CA MET A 1 40.74 -5.70 -21.38
C MET A 1 42.24 -5.58 -21.55
N SER A 2 42.75 -5.89 -22.74
CA SER A 2 44.16 -5.77 -23.09
C SER A 2 44.47 -4.30 -23.41
N GLN A 3 45.30 -3.66 -22.58
CA GLN A 3 45.75 -2.30 -22.80
C GLN A 3 46.70 -2.27 -24.02
N PHE A 4 46.29 -1.57 -25.06
CA PHE A 4 47.12 -1.20 -26.20
C PHE A 4 48.13 -0.15 -25.72
N TYR A 5 49.39 -0.52 -25.54
CA TYR A 5 50.48 0.45 -25.37
C TYR A 5 51.00 0.82 -26.74
N LEU A 6 50.70 2.05 -27.17
CA LEU A 6 51.45 2.69 -28.26
C LEU A 6 52.87 2.94 -27.74
N PRO A 7 53.94 2.54 -28.45
CA PRO A 7 55.28 2.97 -28.07
C PRO A 7 55.34 4.50 -28.22
N SER A 8 55.47 5.20 -27.09
CA SER A 8 55.79 6.63 -27.05
C SER A 8 56.97 6.89 -27.98
N SER A 9 56.78 7.79 -28.93
CA SER A 9 57.84 8.32 -29.77
C SER A 9 58.93 8.92 -28.88
N GLN A 10 60.00 8.15 -28.67
CA GLN A 10 61.25 8.66 -28.13
C GLN A 10 61.74 9.74 -29.10
N THR A 11 61.61 10.99 -28.66
CA THR A 11 62.35 12.11 -29.21
C THR A 11 63.83 11.88 -28.92
N PRO A 12 64.73 11.74 -29.90
CA PRO A 12 66.14 11.86 -29.62
C PRO A 12 66.41 13.33 -29.26
N SER A 13 66.64 13.59 -27.99
CA SER A 13 67.15 14.85 -27.47
C SER A 13 68.50 15.13 -28.14
N SER A 14 68.55 16.16 -28.97
CA SER A 14 69.77 16.73 -29.51
C SER A 14 70.58 17.40 -28.40
N SER A 15 71.55 16.68 -27.83
CA SER A 15 72.62 17.26 -27.01
C SER A 15 73.93 17.26 -27.82
N ALA A 16 74.09 18.27 -28.67
CA ALA A 16 75.38 18.56 -29.28
C ALA A 16 76.15 19.54 -28.37
N SER A 17 77.00 18.98 -27.51
CA SER A 17 77.98 19.70 -26.71
C SER A 17 79.09 20.22 -27.63
N ALA A 18 78.96 21.45 -28.15
CA ALA A 18 80.05 22.12 -28.85
C ALA A 18 80.92 22.86 -27.82
N ALA A 19 82.12 22.33 -27.61
CA ALA A 19 83.16 22.95 -26.80
C ALA A 19 83.59 24.28 -27.43
N SER A 20 83.40 25.37 -26.69
CA SER A 20 83.94 26.70 -26.98
C SER A 20 85.44 26.70 -26.67
N ALA A 21 86.27 26.85 -27.70
CA ALA A 21 87.66 27.29 -27.55
C ALA A 21 87.82 28.64 -28.27
N SER A 22 88.22 29.63 -27.48
CA SER A 22 88.33 31.05 -27.81
C SER A 22 89.64 31.41 -28.52
N ALA A 23 89.53 31.98 -29.74
CA ALA A 23 90.22 33.16 -30.31
C ALA A 23 91.78 33.23 -30.29
N PRO A 24 92.45 33.74 -31.37
CA PRO A 24 92.23 35.12 -31.78
C PRO A 24 92.09 35.40 -33.29
N ALA A 25 91.32 36.46 -33.53
CA ALA A 25 91.17 37.30 -34.71
C ALA A 25 92.22 37.20 -35.84
N SER A 26 91.73 36.79 -37.01
CA SER A 26 92.13 37.30 -38.32
C SER A 26 90.85 37.62 -39.08
N ASP A 27 90.60 38.92 -39.33
CA ASP A 27 89.63 39.38 -40.33
C ASP A 27 90.05 38.82 -41.71
N ASP A 28 89.05 38.45 -42.52
CA ASP A 28 89.11 37.89 -43.90
C ASP A 28 89.09 36.35 -44.05
N ASP A 29 87.94 35.71 -43.75
CA ASP A 29 87.58 34.37 -44.28
C ASP A 29 86.12 34.36 -44.77
N ASP A 30 85.92 34.78 -46.03
CA ASP A 30 84.65 34.71 -46.79
C ASP A 30 84.20 33.27 -47.14
N THR A 31 84.77 32.24 -46.51
CA THR A 31 84.58 30.83 -46.90
C THR A 31 83.77 29.95 -45.95
N THR A 32 83.20 30.48 -44.87
CA THR A 32 82.27 29.67 -44.04
C THR A 32 80.82 29.93 -44.43
N LEU A 33 80.50 29.63 -45.70
CA LEU A 33 79.12 29.58 -46.16
C LEU A 33 78.43 28.31 -45.62
N PRO A 34 77.24 28.41 -45.01
CA PRO A 34 76.55 27.25 -44.45
C PRO A 34 76.08 26.29 -45.56
N TYR A 35 76.46 25.02 -45.46
CA TYR A 35 75.96 23.95 -46.33
C TYR A 35 74.45 23.72 -46.14
N PRO A 36 73.68 23.47 -47.21
CA PRO A 36 72.25 23.20 -47.11
C PRO A 36 72.01 21.92 -46.31
N HIS A 37 71.10 22.00 -45.34
CA HIS A 37 70.69 20.84 -44.55
C HIS A 37 69.77 19.92 -45.37
N PRO A 38 69.80 18.59 -45.15
CA PRO A 38 68.95 17.66 -45.87
C PRO A 38 67.46 17.98 -45.67
N LEU A 39 66.62 17.56 -46.63
CA LEU A 39 65.18 17.78 -46.57
C LEU A 39 64.55 16.98 -45.41
N PRO A 40 63.85 17.63 -44.46
CA PRO A 40 63.29 16.97 -43.29
C PRO A 40 62.04 16.14 -43.62
N ARG A 41 61.72 15.13 -42.78
CA ARG A 41 60.57 14.21 -43.00
C ARG A 41 59.22 14.89 -42.84
N SER A 42 59.15 15.86 -41.94
CA SER A 42 57.96 16.63 -41.60
C SER A 42 57.28 17.24 -42.82
N ASP A 43 58.09 17.71 -43.77
CA ASP A 43 57.62 18.49 -44.91
C ASP A 43 56.78 17.66 -45.89
N PHE A 44 56.97 16.33 -45.86
CA PHE A 44 56.24 15.36 -46.67
C PHE A 44 55.20 14.55 -45.87
N ALA A 45 54.97 14.89 -44.61
CA ALA A 45 53.94 14.25 -43.78
C ALA A 45 52.55 14.89 -43.98
N ALA A 46 52.47 15.97 -44.75
CA ALA A 46 51.20 16.66 -45.02
C ALA A 46 50.26 15.81 -45.88
N PRO A 47 48.93 15.88 -45.66
CA PRO A 47 47.95 15.15 -46.46
C PRO A 47 48.04 15.52 -47.95
N PRO A 48 47.83 14.58 -48.88
CA PRO A 48 48.02 14.81 -50.32
C PRO A 48 47.09 15.90 -50.89
N ALA A 49 45.93 16.13 -50.27
CA ALA A 49 45.00 17.21 -50.65
C ALA A 49 45.49 18.62 -50.26
N ALA A 50 46.41 18.72 -49.30
CA ALA A 50 46.96 19.99 -48.81
C ALA A 50 48.40 20.23 -49.29
N PHE A 51 49.05 19.23 -49.87
CA PHE A 51 50.42 19.33 -50.36
C PHE A 51 50.46 19.91 -51.78
N SER A 52 50.98 21.12 -51.92
CA SER A 52 51.22 21.76 -53.23
C SER A 52 52.72 21.87 -53.49
N ALA A 53 53.19 21.21 -54.55
CA ALA A 53 54.61 21.19 -54.92
C ALA A 53 55.14 22.60 -55.25
N SER A 54 54.34 23.46 -55.88
CA SER A 54 54.76 24.82 -56.23
C SER A 54 54.94 25.70 -55.00
N THR A 55 54.02 25.62 -54.04
CA THR A 55 54.08 26.34 -52.76
C THR A 55 55.27 25.86 -51.93
N TYR A 56 55.51 24.55 -51.89
CA TYR A 56 56.65 23.95 -51.18
C TYR A 56 57.99 24.35 -51.82
N LEU A 57 58.13 24.26 -53.14
CA LEU A 57 59.37 24.70 -53.81
C LEU A 57 59.63 26.20 -53.62
N SER A 58 58.58 27.02 -53.50
CA SER A 58 58.73 28.44 -53.21
C SER A 58 59.18 28.72 -51.77
N SER A 59 58.77 27.94 -50.77
CA SER A 59 59.25 28.08 -49.39
C SER A 59 60.69 27.59 -49.21
N LEU A 60 61.16 26.72 -50.11
CA LEU A 60 62.54 26.24 -50.14
C LEU A 60 63.53 27.21 -50.79
N SER A 61 63.05 28.29 -51.42
CA SER A 61 63.89 29.30 -52.09
C SER A 61 64.85 30.04 -51.15
N HIS A 62 64.64 29.95 -49.83
CA HIS A 62 65.52 30.50 -48.80
C HIS A 62 66.73 29.61 -48.47
N ARG A 63 66.80 28.40 -49.04
CA ARG A 63 67.96 27.52 -48.96
C ARG A 63 68.78 27.73 -50.22
N HIS A 64 69.97 28.32 -50.09
CA HIS A 64 70.89 28.62 -51.19
C HIS A 64 71.50 27.35 -51.83
N GLN A 65 70.65 26.49 -52.42
CA GLN A 65 71.01 25.21 -53.01
C GLN A 65 70.87 25.27 -54.55
N THR A 66 71.67 24.48 -55.27
CA THR A 66 71.49 24.35 -56.73
C THR A 66 70.30 23.45 -57.06
N LEU A 67 69.66 23.69 -58.21
CA LEU A 67 68.54 22.84 -58.68
C LEU A 67 68.96 21.39 -58.91
N ALA A 68 70.21 21.14 -59.29
CA ALA A 68 70.72 19.79 -59.50
C ALA A 68 70.81 19.01 -58.17
N ASP A 69 71.23 19.70 -57.11
CA ASP A 69 71.38 19.15 -55.76
C ASP A 69 70.02 18.91 -55.08
N LEU A 70 69.09 19.88 -55.16
CA LEU A 70 67.71 19.70 -54.69
C LEU A 70 67.02 18.51 -55.38
N ARG A 71 67.29 18.31 -56.68
CA ARG A 71 66.76 17.17 -57.43
C ARG A 71 67.39 15.84 -57.00
N ALA A 72 68.67 15.83 -56.63
CA ALA A 72 69.33 14.65 -56.10
C ALA A 72 68.78 14.30 -54.70
N ASP A 73 68.63 15.29 -53.83
CA ASP A 73 68.06 15.15 -52.49
C ASP A 73 66.62 14.64 -52.52
N LEU A 74 65.75 15.20 -53.37
CA LEU A 74 64.38 14.72 -53.53
C LEU A 74 64.32 13.25 -54.00
N ARG A 75 65.22 12.84 -54.90
CA ARG A 75 65.29 11.45 -55.35
C ARG A 75 65.81 10.52 -54.28
N ALA A 76 66.87 10.90 -53.58
CA ALA A 76 67.40 10.14 -52.45
C ALA A 76 66.32 9.96 -51.37
N ARG A 77 65.55 11.02 -51.09
CA ARG A 77 64.47 10.98 -50.12
C ARG A 77 63.29 10.12 -50.54
N SER A 78 62.90 10.19 -51.81
CA SER A 78 61.88 9.30 -52.37
C SER A 78 62.28 7.83 -52.21
N GLN A 79 63.54 7.49 -52.53
CA GLN A 79 64.05 6.13 -52.35
C GLN A 79 64.08 5.72 -50.88
N GLN A 80 64.48 6.62 -49.97
CA GLN A 80 64.45 6.36 -48.53
C GLN A 80 63.03 6.09 -48.03
N ILE A 81 62.04 6.88 -48.44
CA ILE A 81 60.63 6.67 -48.07
C ILE A 81 60.13 5.32 -48.61
N THR A 82 60.51 4.93 -49.83
CA THR A 82 60.11 3.62 -50.36
C THR A 82 60.69 2.45 -49.56
N ARG A 83 61.94 2.57 -49.06
CA ARG A 83 62.53 1.56 -48.18
C ARG A 83 61.85 1.55 -46.82
N GLU A 84 61.66 2.72 -46.20
CA GLU A 84 60.95 2.85 -44.93
C GLU A 84 59.52 2.28 -45.00
N LEU A 85 58.81 2.45 -46.13
CA LEU A 85 57.48 1.87 -46.34
C LEU A 85 57.55 0.34 -46.41
N LEU A 86 58.50 -0.21 -47.16
CA LEU A 86 58.68 -1.67 -47.22
C LEU A 86 59.05 -2.22 -45.84
N ASP A 87 59.93 -1.55 -45.11
CA ASP A 87 60.34 -1.97 -43.78
C ASP A 87 59.18 -1.89 -42.78
N LEU A 88 58.34 -0.85 -42.84
CA LEU A 88 57.16 -0.70 -41.98
C LEU A 88 56.07 -1.72 -42.32
N VAL A 89 55.85 -1.98 -43.62
CA VAL A 89 54.92 -3.01 -44.07
C VAL A 89 55.41 -4.38 -43.61
N ASN A 90 56.70 -4.68 -43.79
CA ASN A 90 57.27 -5.96 -43.38
C ASN A 90 57.26 -6.12 -41.85
N ALA A 91 57.55 -5.06 -41.09
CA ALA A 91 57.52 -5.08 -39.63
C ALA A 91 56.11 -5.32 -39.08
N ASN A 92 55.09 -4.70 -39.69
CA ASN A 92 53.70 -4.78 -39.22
C ASN A 92 52.86 -5.83 -39.97
N TYR A 93 53.45 -6.59 -40.91
CA TYR A 93 52.72 -7.58 -41.71
C TYR A 93 52.09 -8.67 -40.83
N ALA A 94 52.80 -9.08 -39.79
CA ALA A 94 52.29 -10.04 -38.81
C ALA A 94 51.05 -9.51 -38.08
N ASP A 95 51.05 -8.22 -37.73
CA ASP A 95 49.93 -7.57 -37.04
C ASP A 95 48.72 -7.45 -37.97
N PHE A 96 48.91 -7.02 -39.21
CA PHE A 96 47.83 -6.94 -40.20
C PHE A 96 47.24 -8.31 -40.54
N LEU A 97 48.06 -9.35 -40.64
CA LEU A 97 47.57 -10.72 -40.82
C LEU A 97 46.80 -11.22 -39.59
N SER A 98 47.29 -10.94 -38.37
CA SER A 98 46.59 -11.32 -37.14
C SER A 98 45.25 -10.60 -36.99
N LEU A 99 45.19 -9.32 -37.35
CA LEU A 99 43.96 -8.52 -37.35
C LEU A 99 43.00 -9.02 -38.44
N GLY A 100 43.52 -9.32 -39.62
CA GLY A 100 42.75 -9.94 -40.70
C GLY A 100 42.13 -11.27 -40.26
N GLN A 101 42.92 -12.13 -39.61
CA GLN A 101 42.46 -13.41 -39.05
C GLN A 101 41.45 -13.24 -37.90
N ALA A 102 41.60 -12.21 -37.06
CA ALA A 102 40.67 -11.94 -35.96
C ALA A 102 39.34 -11.32 -36.44
N LEU A 103 39.38 -10.51 -37.49
CA LEU A 103 38.19 -9.97 -38.15
C LEU A 103 37.49 -11.03 -38.99
N GLN A 104 38.25 -11.93 -39.61
CA GLN A 104 37.73 -13.07 -40.36
C GLN A 104 37.12 -14.09 -39.39
N GLY A 105 35.80 -14.10 -39.29
CA GLY A 105 35.03 -14.91 -38.32
C GLY A 105 34.52 -14.12 -37.10
N GLY A 106 34.91 -12.85 -36.94
CA GLY A 106 34.28 -11.95 -35.97
C GLY A 106 32.82 -11.66 -36.31
N GLU A 107 32.51 -11.57 -37.61
CA GLU A 107 31.15 -11.41 -38.13
C GLU A 107 30.24 -12.57 -37.71
N GLU A 108 30.70 -13.82 -37.85
CA GLU A 108 29.96 -15.03 -37.45
C GLU A 108 29.63 -15.03 -35.94
N ARG A 109 30.59 -14.66 -35.09
CA ARG A 109 30.36 -14.56 -33.63
C ARG A 109 29.36 -13.47 -33.27
N VAL A 110 29.38 -12.35 -34.00
CA VAL A 110 28.41 -11.27 -33.80
C VAL A 110 27.02 -11.72 -34.25
N GLU A 111 26.92 -12.46 -35.35
CA GLU A 111 25.67 -13.05 -35.80
C GLU A 111 25.12 -14.08 -34.80
N GLU A 112 25.96 -14.95 -34.23
CA GLU A 112 25.58 -15.90 -33.19
C GLU A 112 24.99 -15.18 -31.96
N VAL A 113 25.69 -14.16 -31.46
CA VAL A 113 25.20 -13.35 -30.33
C VAL A 113 23.90 -12.64 -30.69
N ARG A 114 23.78 -12.11 -31.92
CA ARG A 114 22.56 -11.45 -32.39
C ARG A 114 21.38 -12.41 -32.40
N VAL A 115 21.57 -13.64 -32.88
CA VAL A 115 20.54 -14.69 -32.86
C VAL A 115 20.17 -15.06 -31.43
N GLY A 116 21.14 -15.22 -30.53
CA GLY A 116 20.90 -15.48 -29.10
C GLY A 116 20.09 -14.38 -28.42
N LEU A 117 20.42 -13.11 -28.70
CA LEU A 117 19.68 -11.96 -28.17
C LEU A 117 18.26 -11.86 -28.72
N LEU A 118 18.05 -12.20 -30.00
CA LEU A 118 16.71 -12.27 -30.58
C LEU A 118 15.88 -13.38 -29.94
N GLY A 119 16.48 -14.55 -29.69
CA GLY A 119 15.85 -15.64 -28.96
C GLY A 119 15.46 -15.24 -27.53
N LEU A 120 16.35 -14.57 -26.81
CA LEU A 120 16.06 -14.05 -25.47
C LEU A 120 14.91 -13.02 -25.50
N ARG A 121 14.93 -12.10 -26.47
CA ARG A 121 13.84 -11.13 -26.64
C ARG A 121 12.50 -11.80 -26.88
N GLY A 122 12.47 -12.86 -27.69
CA GLY A 122 11.29 -13.69 -27.90
C GLY A 122 10.80 -14.31 -26.59
N ALA A 123 11.68 -15.04 -25.90
CA ALA A 123 11.35 -15.70 -24.64
C ALA A 123 10.85 -14.74 -23.55
N VAL A 124 11.45 -13.55 -23.43
CA VAL A 124 10.97 -12.51 -22.50
C VAL A 124 9.58 -11.98 -22.92
N GLY A 125 9.33 -11.86 -24.22
CA GLY A 125 8.01 -11.54 -24.76
C GLY A 125 6.95 -12.58 -24.38
N ASP A 126 7.28 -13.86 -24.53
CA ASP A 126 6.39 -14.98 -24.18
C ASP A 126 6.08 -14.99 -22.68
N VAL A 127 7.10 -14.85 -21.83
CA VAL A 127 6.92 -14.75 -20.37
C VAL A 127 6.05 -13.55 -20.01
N ARG A 128 6.29 -12.38 -20.65
CA ARG A 128 5.45 -11.20 -20.44
C ARG A 128 4.00 -11.44 -20.87
N GLY A 129 3.77 -12.18 -21.96
CA GLY A 129 2.45 -12.58 -22.40
C GLY A 129 1.73 -13.46 -21.37
N VAL A 130 2.41 -14.47 -20.83
CA VAL A 130 1.85 -15.35 -19.78
C VAL A 130 1.57 -14.57 -18.51
N VAL A 131 2.48 -13.67 -18.09
CA VAL A 131 2.29 -12.84 -16.91
C VAL A 131 1.11 -11.87 -17.11
N GLY A 132 0.99 -11.24 -18.28
CA GLY A 132 -0.14 -10.35 -18.59
C GLY A 132 -1.48 -11.09 -18.64
N GLY A 133 -1.51 -12.32 -19.17
CA GLY A 133 -2.71 -13.17 -19.12
C GLY A 133 -3.13 -13.49 -17.69
N ARG A 134 -2.18 -13.92 -16.85
CA ARG A 134 -2.43 -14.17 -15.43
C ARG A 134 -2.85 -12.92 -14.67
N GLU A 135 -2.30 -11.76 -15.01
CA GLU A 135 -2.70 -10.48 -14.42
C GLU A 135 -4.16 -10.15 -14.73
N SER A 136 -4.60 -10.36 -15.98
CA SER A 136 -6.00 -10.22 -16.37
C SER A 136 -6.91 -11.18 -15.61
N GLU A 137 -6.58 -12.48 -15.59
CA GLU A 137 -7.35 -13.50 -14.86
C GLU A 137 -7.44 -13.17 -13.37
N LEU A 138 -6.33 -12.74 -12.75
CA LEU A 138 -6.32 -12.34 -11.34
C LEU A 138 -7.17 -11.09 -11.10
N SER A 139 -7.14 -10.12 -12.01
CA SER A 139 -7.96 -8.91 -11.88
C SER A 139 -9.46 -9.24 -11.89
N GLU A 140 -9.90 -10.11 -12.81
CA GLU A 140 -11.29 -10.59 -12.89
C GLU A 140 -11.68 -11.34 -11.60
N LEU A 141 -10.85 -12.28 -11.15
CA LEU A 141 -11.10 -13.03 -9.91
C LEU A 141 -11.12 -12.15 -8.65
N LEU A 142 -10.34 -11.06 -8.63
CA LEU A 142 -10.35 -10.11 -7.52
C LEU A 142 -11.63 -9.28 -7.50
N GLU A 143 -12.12 -8.83 -8.66
CA GLU A 143 -13.41 -8.14 -8.77
C GLU A 143 -14.56 -9.04 -8.31
N GLU A 144 -14.59 -10.30 -8.77
CA GLU A 144 -15.55 -11.30 -8.30
C GLU A 144 -15.46 -11.51 -6.79
N ARG A 145 -14.23 -11.61 -6.24
CA ARG A 145 -14.00 -11.77 -4.81
C ARG A 145 -14.50 -10.56 -4.01
N GLU A 146 -14.32 -9.35 -4.53
CA GLU A 146 -14.79 -8.12 -3.89
C GLU A 146 -16.32 -8.06 -3.87
N GLU A 147 -16.97 -8.43 -4.97
CA GLU A 147 -18.43 -8.52 -5.00
C GLU A 147 -18.97 -9.56 -4.01
N VAL A 148 -18.38 -10.75 -3.98
CA VAL A 148 -18.76 -11.81 -3.02
C VAL A 148 -18.56 -11.34 -1.58
N ARG A 149 -17.48 -10.61 -1.28
CA ARG A 149 -17.25 -10.03 0.05
C ARG A 149 -18.30 -8.99 0.41
N ARG A 150 -18.67 -8.12 -0.54
CA ARG A 150 -19.73 -7.12 -0.33
C ARG A 150 -21.07 -7.81 -0.05
N LEU A 151 -21.43 -8.83 -0.83
CA LEU A 151 -22.65 -9.63 -0.65
C LEU A 151 -22.63 -10.37 0.69
N ARG A 152 -21.51 -10.98 1.09
CA ARG A 152 -21.36 -11.63 2.40
C ARG A 152 -21.48 -10.64 3.55
N GLY A 153 -20.89 -9.46 3.42
CA GLY A 153 -21.02 -8.38 4.42
C GLY A 153 -22.47 -7.93 4.57
N LEU A 154 -23.17 -7.74 3.46
CA LEU A 154 -24.60 -7.42 3.46
C LEU A 154 -25.44 -8.56 4.07
N GLY A 155 -25.20 -9.81 3.68
CA GLY A 155 -25.87 -10.98 4.25
C GLY A 155 -25.65 -11.12 5.75
N GLY A 156 -24.42 -10.92 6.23
CA GLY A 156 -24.11 -10.91 7.67
C GLY A 156 -24.84 -9.81 8.42
N ALA A 157 -24.89 -8.60 7.86
CA ALA A 157 -25.63 -7.48 8.46
C ALA A 157 -27.15 -7.76 8.51
N LEU A 158 -27.72 -8.38 7.48
CA LEU A 158 -29.14 -8.76 7.45
C LEU A 158 -29.47 -9.84 8.49
N LEU A 159 -28.64 -10.88 8.61
CA LEU A 159 -28.79 -11.92 9.63
C LEU A 159 -28.63 -11.36 11.04
N GLU A 160 -27.74 -10.38 11.21
CA GLU A 160 -27.59 -9.71 12.50
C GLU A 160 -28.82 -8.88 12.87
N VAL A 161 -29.44 -8.19 11.90
CA VAL A 161 -30.71 -7.51 12.11
C VAL A 161 -31.79 -8.51 12.51
N GLU A 162 -31.91 -9.65 11.82
CA GLU A 162 -32.89 -10.69 12.14
C GLU A 162 -32.71 -11.21 13.57
N ARG A 163 -31.48 -11.59 13.93
CA ARG A 163 -31.16 -12.10 15.27
C ARG A 163 -31.50 -11.08 16.35
N ARG A 164 -31.08 -9.82 16.18
CA ARG A 164 -31.34 -8.76 17.17
C ARG A 164 -32.83 -8.42 17.30
N VAL A 165 -33.59 -8.43 16.20
CA VAL A 165 -35.05 -8.25 16.25
C VAL A 165 -35.72 -9.42 16.97
N GLY A 166 -35.30 -10.67 16.71
CA GLY A 166 -35.81 -11.85 17.41
C GLY A 166 -35.50 -11.83 18.92
N GLU A 167 -34.29 -11.42 19.30
CA GLU A 167 -33.90 -11.26 20.72
C GLU A 167 -34.71 -10.17 21.43
N LEU A 168 -34.99 -9.05 20.73
CA LEU A 168 -35.86 -8.00 21.25
C LEU A 168 -37.29 -8.52 21.45
N GLU A 169 -37.87 -9.20 20.44
CA GLU A 169 -39.21 -9.78 20.53
C GLU A 169 -39.30 -10.79 21.69
N ALA A 170 -38.35 -11.72 21.80
CA ALA A 170 -38.31 -12.68 22.90
C ALA A 170 -38.14 -12.00 24.26
N GLY A 171 -37.27 -10.99 24.34
CA GLY A 171 -37.03 -10.20 25.54
C GLY A 171 -38.28 -9.45 26.01
N LEU A 172 -39.04 -8.87 25.07
CA LEU A 172 -40.29 -8.14 25.31
C LEU A 172 -41.45 -9.07 25.66
N LEU A 173 -41.58 -10.22 24.99
CA LEU A 173 -42.60 -11.22 25.33
C LEU A 173 -42.41 -11.76 26.75
N LEU A 174 -41.16 -11.96 27.19
CA LEU A 174 -40.87 -12.36 28.56
C LEU A 174 -41.32 -11.28 29.57
N VAL A 175 -41.21 -9.99 29.21
CA VAL A 175 -41.68 -8.87 30.07
C VAL A 175 -43.20 -8.85 30.17
N GLY A 176 -43.92 -9.02 29.06
CA GLY A 176 -45.38 -9.14 29.07
C GLY A 176 -45.88 -10.29 29.96
N GLN A 177 -45.15 -11.41 29.98
CA GLN A 177 -45.48 -12.58 30.79
C GLN A 177 -45.20 -12.37 32.29
N LEU A 178 -44.11 -11.68 32.66
CA LEU A 178 -43.79 -11.31 34.04
C LEU A 178 -44.81 -10.32 34.64
N GLN A 179 -45.36 -9.41 33.82
CA GLN A 179 -46.47 -8.55 34.24
C GLN A 179 -47.75 -9.36 34.49
N GLY A 180 -48.09 -10.30 33.61
CA GLY A 180 -49.28 -11.16 33.77
C GLY A 180 -49.25 -12.01 35.05
N GLN A 181 -48.07 -12.55 35.40
CA GLN A 181 -47.90 -13.35 36.63
C GLN A 181 -48.02 -12.50 37.90
N ASN A 182 -47.54 -11.25 37.90
CA ASN A 182 -47.69 -10.34 39.04
C ASN A 182 -49.16 -10.03 39.36
N LEU A 183 -50.02 -9.87 38.34
CA LEU A 183 -51.46 -9.66 38.55
C LEU A 183 -52.15 -10.91 39.12
N GLN A 184 -51.70 -12.11 38.77
CA GLN A 184 -52.27 -13.36 39.33
C GLN A 184 -51.82 -13.62 40.77
N GLN A 185 -50.57 -13.35 41.13
CA GLN A 185 -50.09 -13.52 42.51
C GLN A 185 -50.70 -12.50 43.48
N GLN A 186 -50.94 -11.25 43.07
CA GLN A 186 -51.65 -10.28 43.91
C GLN A 186 -53.09 -10.71 44.22
N ASN A 187 -53.79 -11.31 43.24
CA ASN A 187 -55.15 -11.81 43.45
C ASN A 187 -55.21 -13.08 44.32
N GLN A 188 -54.15 -13.89 44.36
CA GLN A 188 -54.08 -15.08 45.23
C GLN A 188 -53.69 -14.73 46.67
N GLN A 189 -52.80 -13.74 46.89
CA GLN A 189 -52.43 -13.30 48.26
C GLN A 189 -53.55 -12.56 48.99
N GLN A 190 -54.46 -11.87 48.29
CA GLN A 190 -55.65 -11.29 48.95
C GLN A 190 -56.67 -12.34 49.41
N LYS A 191 -56.68 -13.55 48.81
CA LYS A 191 -57.56 -14.66 49.22
C LYS A 191 -57.06 -15.43 50.45
N GLN A 192 -55.79 -15.27 50.85
CA GLN A 192 -55.22 -16.02 51.99
C GLN A 192 -55.20 -15.26 53.33
N ARG A 193 -55.64 -13.99 53.39
CA ARG A 193 -55.75 -13.25 54.67
C ARG A 193 -57.04 -13.54 55.45
N GLN A 194 -57.95 -14.36 54.92
CA GLN A 194 -59.09 -14.91 55.66
C GLN A 194 -59.01 -16.44 55.68
N GLY A 195 -58.26 -16.99 56.64
CA GLY A 195 -58.14 -18.45 56.81
C GLY A 195 -57.17 -18.81 57.91
N LYS A 196 -57.69 -18.94 59.13
CA LYS A 196 -57.00 -19.41 60.34
C LYS A 196 -56.40 -20.81 60.20
N ASN A 197 -55.32 -21.02 60.95
CA ASN A 197 -54.89 -22.23 61.69
C ASN A 197 -55.34 -23.61 61.19
N ALA A 198 -54.35 -24.47 60.91
CA ALA A 198 -54.14 -25.78 61.54
C ALA A 198 -53.31 -26.67 60.61
N GLY A 199 -52.44 -27.50 61.16
CA GLY A 199 -52.02 -28.73 60.46
C GLY A 199 -50.53 -28.99 60.44
N THR A 200 -50.13 -29.87 61.34
CA THR A 200 -48.84 -30.56 61.47
C THR A 200 -48.64 -31.66 60.41
N ASN A 201 -47.36 -31.93 60.10
CA ASN A 201 -46.72 -33.18 59.61
C ASN A 201 -46.89 -33.65 58.14
N SER A 202 -45.78 -33.70 57.40
CA SER A 202 -45.10 -34.89 56.81
C SER A 202 -43.84 -34.36 56.06
N ALA A 203 -42.60 -34.81 56.29
CA ALA A 203 -41.99 -36.11 55.92
C ALA A 203 -42.10 -36.44 54.42
N ASP A 204 -40.98 -36.92 53.85
CA ASP A 204 -40.62 -37.13 52.43
C ASP A 204 -40.24 -35.87 51.64
N ASP A 205 -39.23 -35.83 50.78
CA ASP A 205 -38.17 -36.76 50.35
C ASP A 205 -37.27 -35.93 49.39
N SER A 206 -36.07 -36.42 49.09
CA SER A 206 -35.11 -35.98 48.06
C SER A 206 -34.01 -35.02 48.52
N ASP A 207 -32.95 -35.62 49.08
CA ASP A 207 -31.58 -35.17 48.82
C ASP A 207 -31.28 -35.41 47.34
N ASP A 208 -31.11 -34.33 46.58
CA ASP A 208 -30.48 -34.37 45.26
C ASP A 208 -29.33 -33.35 45.30
N ASP A 209 -28.16 -33.83 45.72
CA ASP A 209 -26.88 -33.14 45.62
C ASP A 209 -26.55 -32.95 44.13
N LEU A 210 -26.84 -31.75 43.61
CA LEU A 210 -26.34 -31.30 42.32
C LEU A 210 -25.19 -30.32 42.55
N ASP A 211 -24.00 -30.84 42.32
CA ASP A 211 -22.72 -30.14 42.26
C ASP A 211 -22.83 -28.81 41.50
N ASP A 212 -22.53 -27.76 42.25
CA ASP A 212 -22.21 -26.41 41.82
C ASP A 212 -20.88 -26.42 41.06
N ASN A 213 -20.94 -26.15 39.76
CA ASN A 213 -19.80 -25.59 39.04
C ASN A 213 -20.32 -24.47 38.12
N SER A 214 -20.72 -23.38 38.75
CA SER A 214 -20.92 -22.10 38.08
C SER A 214 -19.57 -21.53 37.63
N SER A 215 -19.35 -21.54 36.31
CA SER A 215 -18.22 -20.83 35.70
C SER A 215 -18.36 -19.34 35.96
N ALA A 216 -17.42 -18.80 36.74
CA ALA A 216 -17.23 -17.37 36.91
C ALA A 216 -17.04 -16.69 35.54
N SER A 217 -18.10 -16.03 35.05
CA SER A 217 -17.96 -15.01 34.03
C SER A 217 -17.76 -13.69 34.74
N ASP A 218 -16.49 -13.32 34.82
CA ASP A 218 -15.98 -12.02 35.20
C ASP A 218 -16.63 -10.93 34.33
N SER A 219 -17.44 -10.09 34.95
CA SER A 219 -17.92 -8.84 34.38
C SER A 219 -18.10 -7.87 35.53
N ASP A 220 -16.99 -7.26 35.93
CA ASP A 220 -16.95 -6.03 36.71
C ASP A 220 -17.78 -4.97 35.97
N ASP A 221 -19.00 -4.72 36.46
CA ASP A 221 -19.72 -3.47 36.22
C ASP A 221 -20.40 -3.13 37.55
N ASP A 222 -19.63 -2.43 38.40
CA ASP A 222 -20.09 -1.76 39.61
C ASP A 222 -21.09 -0.64 39.22
N ASP A 223 -22.36 -1.00 39.04
CA ASP A 223 -23.47 -0.04 38.90
C ASP A 223 -24.50 -0.34 40.00
N ASP A 224 -24.31 0.34 41.14
CA ASP A 224 -25.22 0.50 42.29
C ASP A 224 -26.56 -0.26 42.23
N ASP A 225 -26.60 -1.42 42.90
CA ASP A 225 -27.79 -2.22 43.20
C ASP A 225 -28.73 -1.52 44.19
N ASP A 226 -29.43 -0.47 43.74
CA ASP A 226 -30.57 0.15 44.44
C ASP A 226 -31.95 -0.30 43.88
N ASP A 227 -32.01 -1.44 43.18
CA ASP A 227 -33.26 -1.95 42.55
C ASP A 227 -33.95 -3.08 43.36
N ALA A 228 -33.53 -3.32 44.62
CA ALA A 228 -33.93 -4.50 45.39
C ALA A 228 -35.27 -4.45 46.17
N LEU A 229 -36.13 -3.41 46.06
CA LEU A 229 -37.27 -3.28 47.00
C LEU A 229 -38.67 -3.06 46.41
N LEU A 230 -38.87 -3.20 45.10
CA LEU A 230 -40.22 -3.14 44.51
C LEU A 230 -40.58 -4.46 43.83
N SER A 231 -41.09 -5.38 44.65
CA SER A 231 -41.75 -6.63 44.22
C SER A 231 -42.81 -6.32 43.16
N GLY A 232 -42.49 -6.63 41.90
CA GLY A 232 -43.42 -6.55 40.76
C GLY A 232 -43.14 -5.50 39.69
N SER A 233 -42.05 -4.74 39.77
CA SER A 233 -41.64 -3.83 38.69
C SER A 233 -40.60 -4.45 37.76
N VAL A 234 -40.69 -4.14 36.47
CA VAL A 234 -39.68 -4.55 35.47
C VAL A 234 -38.36 -3.85 35.83
N PRO A 235 -37.24 -4.59 36.00
CA PRO A 235 -35.97 -3.98 36.41
C PRO A 235 -35.54 -2.93 35.38
N LEU A 236 -35.14 -1.75 35.87
CA LEU A 236 -34.82 -0.59 35.04
C LEU A 236 -33.63 -0.89 34.12
N THR A 237 -32.65 -1.63 34.65
CA THR A 237 -31.46 -2.09 33.93
C THR A 237 -31.80 -2.91 32.69
N ARG A 238 -32.78 -3.81 32.80
CA ARG A 238 -33.26 -4.63 31.69
C ARG A 238 -33.97 -3.81 30.62
N LEU A 239 -34.80 -2.86 31.03
CA LEU A 239 -35.51 -1.97 30.09
C LEU A 239 -34.52 -1.06 29.34
N ARG A 240 -33.50 -0.54 30.03
CA ARG A 240 -32.39 0.21 29.42
C ARG A 240 -31.65 -0.65 28.39
N ARG A 241 -31.34 -1.91 28.73
CA ARG A 241 -30.70 -2.86 27.80
C ARG A 241 -31.53 -3.10 26.54
N LEU A 242 -32.85 -3.28 26.68
CA LEU A 242 -33.74 -3.46 25.53
C LEU A 242 -33.82 -2.21 24.64
N VAL A 243 -33.85 -1.02 25.23
CA VAL A 243 -33.80 0.27 24.49
C VAL A 243 -32.48 0.39 23.72
N GLN A 244 -31.35 0.10 24.36
CA GLN A 244 -30.03 0.12 23.69
C GLN A 244 -29.95 -0.89 22.54
N GLN A 245 -30.49 -2.10 22.73
CA GLN A 245 -30.56 -3.11 21.67
C GLN A 245 -31.42 -2.64 20.49
N TYR A 246 -32.56 -1.99 20.75
CA TYR A 246 -33.42 -1.40 19.72
C TYR A 246 -32.70 -0.30 18.93
N LEU A 247 -31.97 0.58 19.62
CA LEU A 247 -31.14 1.61 18.96
C LEU A 247 -30.03 0.98 18.10
N GLY A 248 -29.42 -0.11 18.58
CA GLY A 248 -28.48 -0.90 17.79
C GLY A 248 -29.10 -1.44 16.50
N VAL A 249 -30.34 -1.92 16.55
CA VAL A 249 -31.08 -2.34 15.35
C VAL A 249 -31.35 -1.15 14.42
N LYS A 250 -31.80 0.00 14.94
CA LYS A 250 -32.02 1.24 14.16
C LYS A 250 -30.74 1.71 13.45
N GLN A 251 -29.58 1.58 14.10
CA GLN A 251 -28.29 1.91 13.48
C GLN A 251 -27.90 0.92 12.38
N LEU A 252 -28.11 -0.38 12.60
CA LEU A 252 -27.82 -1.41 11.59
C LEU A 252 -28.72 -1.26 10.35
N THR A 253 -30.01 -0.98 10.53
CA THR A 253 -30.92 -0.75 9.41
C THR A 253 -30.56 0.53 8.64
N ALA A 254 -30.12 1.58 9.33
CA ALA A 254 -29.63 2.80 8.68
C ALA A 254 -28.36 2.56 7.84
N ARG A 255 -27.44 1.69 8.29
CA ARG A 255 -26.20 1.35 7.56
C ARG A 255 -26.44 0.55 6.29
N ILE A 256 -27.43 -0.35 6.28
CA ILE A 256 -27.79 -1.17 5.12
C ILE A 256 -28.58 -0.35 4.09
N GLY A 257 -29.37 0.61 4.56
CA GLY A 257 -30.23 1.47 3.75
C GLY A 257 -31.67 0.95 3.68
N PRO A 258 -32.69 1.82 3.78
CA PRO A 258 -34.09 1.43 3.98
C PRO A 258 -34.74 0.74 2.76
N ALA A 259 -34.10 0.77 1.58
CA ALA A 259 -34.66 0.26 0.33
C ALA A 259 -34.54 -1.27 0.16
N HIS A 260 -33.81 -1.98 1.03
CA HIS A 260 -33.60 -3.42 0.87
C HIS A 260 -34.91 -4.20 1.13
N PRO A 261 -35.37 -5.11 0.22
CA PRO A 261 -36.66 -5.80 0.34
C PRO A 261 -36.88 -6.53 1.68
N PHE A 262 -35.81 -7.11 2.24
CA PHE A 262 -35.87 -7.74 3.56
C PHE A 262 -36.21 -6.74 4.68
N LEU A 263 -35.65 -5.53 4.64
CA LEU A 263 -35.91 -4.54 5.69
C LEU A 263 -37.36 -4.05 5.65
N VAL A 264 -37.93 -3.90 4.45
CA VAL A 264 -39.36 -3.60 4.26
C VAL A 264 -40.23 -4.72 4.86
N ALA A 265 -39.84 -5.99 4.68
CA ALA A 265 -40.54 -7.11 5.30
C ALA A 265 -40.38 -7.16 6.83
N GLN A 266 -39.27 -6.67 7.38
CA GLN A 266 -39.02 -6.61 8.83
C GLN A 266 -39.62 -5.37 9.50
N GLU A 267 -39.91 -4.31 8.75
CA GLU A 267 -40.53 -3.08 9.26
C GLU A 267 -41.75 -3.31 10.18
N PRO A 268 -42.76 -4.15 9.83
CA PRO A 268 -43.89 -4.41 10.72
C PRO A 268 -43.48 -5.06 12.06
N ARG A 269 -42.41 -5.87 12.08
CA ARG A 269 -41.88 -6.46 13.31
C ARG A 269 -41.16 -5.44 14.16
N ILE A 270 -40.32 -4.61 13.54
CA ILE A 270 -39.61 -3.51 14.22
C ILE A 270 -40.62 -2.51 14.82
N LEU A 271 -41.71 -2.21 14.12
CA LEU A 271 -42.80 -1.36 14.63
C LEU A 271 -43.54 -2.00 15.81
N LYS A 272 -43.78 -3.31 15.78
CA LYS A 272 -44.36 -4.03 16.94
C LYS A 272 -43.45 -3.92 18.16
N VAL A 273 -42.16 -4.22 17.99
CA VAL A 273 -41.14 -4.10 19.05
C VAL A 273 -41.12 -2.69 19.64
N ARG A 274 -41.12 -1.66 18.80
CA ARG A 274 -41.21 -0.25 19.20
C ARG A 274 -42.46 0.01 20.05
N ASN A 275 -43.63 -0.36 19.56
CA ASN A 275 -44.89 -0.12 20.26
C ASN A 275 -44.94 -0.85 21.62
N THR A 276 -44.43 -2.09 21.70
CA THR A 276 -44.36 -2.83 22.96
C THR A 276 -43.37 -2.22 23.95
N LEU A 277 -42.22 -1.73 23.48
CA LEU A 277 -41.26 -1.01 24.33
C LEU A 277 -41.88 0.25 24.93
N LEU A 278 -42.62 1.02 24.13
CA LEU A 278 -43.30 2.23 24.60
C LEU A 278 -44.39 1.94 25.62
N LEU A 279 -45.11 0.82 25.47
CA LEU A 279 -46.08 0.35 26.45
C LEU A 279 -45.40 -0.05 27.76
N ASP A 280 -44.33 -0.84 27.70
CA ASP A 280 -43.60 -1.30 28.89
C ASP A 280 -42.93 -0.15 29.63
N LEU A 281 -42.28 0.77 28.90
CA LEU A 281 -41.77 2.03 29.44
C LEU A 281 -42.90 2.87 30.04
N GLY A 282 -44.07 2.91 29.42
CA GLY A 282 -45.23 3.64 29.90
C GLY A 282 -45.77 3.08 31.21
N VAL A 283 -45.84 1.75 31.34
CA VAL A 283 -46.24 1.08 32.59
C VAL A 283 -45.19 1.28 33.67
N ALA A 284 -43.90 1.13 33.35
CA ALA A 284 -42.80 1.38 34.28
C ALA A 284 -42.81 2.83 34.80
N LEU A 285 -43.11 3.81 33.93
CA LEU A 285 -43.22 5.23 34.28
C LEU A 285 -44.41 5.49 35.23
N LYS A 286 -45.56 4.84 34.97
CA LYS A 286 -46.75 4.91 35.84
C LYS A 286 -46.46 4.31 37.22
N GLN A 287 -45.78 3.17 37.28
CA GLN A 287 -45.38 2.50 38.53
C GLN A 287 -44.34 3.32 39.31
N ALA A 288 -43.29 3.81 38.65
CA ALA A 288 -42.25 4.65 39.26
C ALA A 288 -42.85 5.93 39.86
N ARG A 289 -43.84 6.52 39.18
CA ARG A 289 -44.56 7.68 39.71
C ARG A 289 -45.49 7.34 40.86
N ALA A 290 -46.16 6.19 40.83
CA ALA A 290 -47.01 5.74 41.93
C ALA A 290 -46.20 5.50 43.22
N ALA A 291 -44.92 5.12 43.10
CA ALA A 291 -43.98 4.96 44.20
C ALA A 291 -43.54 6.29 44.86
N GLY A 292 -43.84 7.46 44.26
CA GLY A 292 -43.61 8.76 44.90
C GLY A 292 -42.14 9.19 45.01
N VAL A 293 -41.69 9.57 46.21
CA VAL A 293 -40.34 10.10 46.47
C VAL A 293 -39.21 9.11 46.11
N PRO A 294 -39.24 7.82 46.50
CA PRO A 294 -38.21 6.86 46.11
C PRO A 294 -38.21 6.54 44.60
N GLY A 295 -39.32 6.81 43.90
CA GLY A 295 -39.42 6.58 42.46
C GLY A 295 -38.93 7.73 41.58
N ARG A 296 -38.55 8.88 42.16
CA ARG A 296 -38.16 10.08 41.37
C ARG A 296 -36.94 9.83 40.48
N GLU A 297 -35.94 9.15 41.01
CA GLU A 297 -34.74 8.79 40.25
C GLU A 297 -35.06 7.81 39.13
N ARG A 298 -35.90 6.80 39.40
CA ARG A 298 -36.41 5.87 38.39
C ARG A 298 -37.18 6.58 37.28
N VAL A 299 -38.00 7.59 37.62
CA VAL A 299 -38.70 8.41 36.62
C VAL A 299 -37.73 9.19 35.73
N LEU A 300 -36.65 9.76 36.28
CA LEU A 300 -35.64 10.49 35.49
C LEU A 300 -34.90 9.55 34.53
N ARG A 301 -34.47 8.38 35.01
CA ARG A 301 -33.78 7.40 34.17
C ARG A 301 -34.71 6.82 33.08
N LEU A 302 -36.00 6.62 33.35
CA LEU A 302 -37.00 6.23 32.34
C LEU A 302 -37.25 7.34 31.32
N MET A 303 -37.28 8.61 31.74
CA MET A 303 -37.37 9.76 30.84
C MET A 303 -36.15 9.85 29.91
N GLN A 304 -34.95 9.55 30.41
CA GLN A 304 -33.75 9.45 29.59
C GLN A 304 -33.88 8.35 28.53
N ALA A 305 -34.37 7.16 28.91
CA ALA A 305 -34.60 6.08 27.96
C ALA A 305 -35.63 6.44 26.85
N TYR A 306 -36.67 7.22 27.18
CA TYR A 306 -37.59 7.78 26.17
C TYR A 306 -36.91 8.84 25.28
N ALA A 307 -36.01 9.65 25.84
CA ALA A 307 -35.25 10.63 25.08
C ALA A 307 -34.29 9.94 24.09
N ASP A 308 -33.64 8.85 24.51
CA ASP A 308 -32.74 8.07 23.66
C ASP A 308 -33.48 7.43 22.47
N MET A 309 -34.79 7.16 22.59
CA MET A 309 -35.63 6.69 21.48
C MET A 309 -36.20 7.80 20.59
N ASP A 310 -35.89 9.07 20.86
CA ASP A 310 -36.51 10.25 20.23
C ASP A 310 -38.03 10.42 20.50
N GLU A 311 -38.55 9.82 21.58
CA GLU A 311 -40.00 9.73 21.87
C GLU A 311 -40.42 10.36 23.20
N SER A 312 -39.68 11.40 23.62
CA SER A 312 -39.96 12.15 24.85
C SER A 312 -41.38 12.74 24.92
N ALA A 313 -42.01 13.01 23.78
CA ALA A 313 -43.39 13.50 23.71
C ALA A 313 -44.41 12.49 24.27
N GLU A 314 -44.18 11.19 24.10
CA GLU A 314 -45.06 10.15 24.62
C GLU A 314 -44.92 10.00 26.13
N ALA A 315 -43.69 10.10 26.64
CA ALA A 315 -43.43 10.11 28.07
C ALA A 315 -44.18 11.24 28.79
N VAL A 316 -44.19 12.45 28.21
CA VAL A 316 -44.93 13.60 28.75
C VAL A 316 -46.44 13.37 28.72
N LYS A 317 -46.98 12.73 27.68
CA LYS A 317 -48.41 12.36 27.63
C LYS A 317 -48.76 11.40 28.76
N VAL A 318 -47.98 10.33 28.93
CA VAL A 318 -48.17 9.33 30.00
C VAL A 318 -48.10 9.99 31.38
N LEU A 319 -47.16 10.91 31.60
CA LEU A 319 -47.10 11.68 32.85
C LEU A 319 -48.31 12.61 33.01
N ARG A 320 -48.80 13.28 31.97
CA ARG A 320 -49.98 14.15 32.10
C ARG A 320 -51.24 13.36 32.49
N GLU A 321 -51.44 12.19 31.89
CA GLU A 321 -52.57 11.30 32.21
C GLU A 321 -52.59 10.88 33.69
N VAL A 322 -51.43 10.56 34.26
CA VAL A 322 -51.33 10.19 35.69
C VAL A 322 -51.48 11.41 36.61
N GLY A 323 -51.07 12.59 36.15
CA GLY A 323 -51.14 13.84 36.92
C GLY A 323 -52.54 14.45 37.05
N GLY A 324 -53.47 14.10 36.15
CA GLY A 324 -54.84 14.59 36.17
C GLY A 324 -55.72 14.00 37.28
N GLY A 325 -55.30 12.89 37.91
CA GLY A 325 -56.12 12.12 38.85
C GLY A 325 -56.04 12.51 40.33
N LYS A 326 -55.18 13.46 40.74
CA LYS A 326 -55.02 13.89 42.15
C LYS A 326 -55.18 15.40 42.31
N ARG A 327 -56.37 15.90 42.00
CA ARG A 327 -56.87 17.21 42.48
C ARG A 327 -58.37 17.12 42.76
N LYS A 328 -58.74 16.36 43.80
CA LYS A 328 -59.96 16.56 44.59
C LYS A 328 -59.68 16.07 46.01
#